data_AF-A0A2I1UEK7-F1
#
_entry.id   AF-A0A2I1UEK7-F1
#
_cell.length_a   1.000
_cell.length_b   1.000
_cell.length_c   1.000
_cell.angle_alpha   90.00
_cell.angle_beta   90.00
_cell.angle_gamma   90.00
#
_symmetry.space_group_name_H-M   'P 1'
#
loop_
_entity.id
_entity.type
_entity.pdbx_description
1 polymer ?
#
loop_
_entity_poly.entity_id
_entity_poly.type
_entity_poly.pdbx_seq_one_letter_code
_entity_poly.pdbx_strand_id
1 'polypeptide(L)'
;MKKIDLLKCLSIITKDGLRTQKFKNSHLQLISSAEEGRRGSVFAYRSKANMVKARGVVLTSVESLLENQDQFTHWTPNVYCYGSYSDPGRRITRGHSEDNLRQINTFYIDFDITSSAEEMTTGDILTASLELGFMPTLILKSDKGFQAYFVLSESAYVTVHSQFRVVKVAKAISQNLRNYFAQTLPVDLTCNHFGIARIPRTDNVEFFDADYTYSFQEWLDWSMKQSDLPFPSKKPNLTVISGSEGVKQIDEPWYQLLMREGNIKGGKALMGRNNVLFTLALANFSSGIDQEECEEVLSSFNANLDEPLSSAEYHKIITSAYSGKYEAASRDYVMTLCKAWVNQELKASDLFVKQRWYKFKKKRTDRKNSHLYEWKTDVMAYLEGFYQSEDPFIQTTKKEIREKLNIPERSLDKVLKALKTEQKIFFTVKHGRGGGIRLASIKAILLSLIKVKKERQEAYMANIAAFFEESIEFTQRVIERVKDGFKQTQQLSLFELDIG
;
A
#
# COMPACT_ATOMS: atom_id res chain seq x y z
N MET A 1 -48.90 1.12 -15.94
CA MET A 1 -47.65 0.49 -15.45
C MET A 1 -47.49 -0.87 -16.09
N LYS A 2 -46.37 -1.14 -16.78
CA LYS A 2 -46.05 -2.51 -17.20
C LYS A 2 -45.94 -3.36 -15.94
N LYS A 3 -46.65 -4.49 -15.88
CA LYS A 3 -46.54 -5.44 -14.77
C LYS A 3 -45.10 -5.97 -14.80
N ILE A 4 -44.30 -5.60 -13.81
CA ILE A 4 -42.89 -6.00 -13.75
C ILE A 4 -42.84 -7.51 -13.53
N ASP A 5 -42.05 -8.18 -14.35
CA ASP A 5 -41.74 -9.60 -14.17
C ASP A 5 -40.73 -9.75 -13.03
N LEU A 6 -41.26 -9.94 -11.82
CA LEU A 6 -40.43 -10.04 -10.61
C LEU A 6 -39.55 -11.30 -10.62
N LEU A 7 -40.00 -12.38 -11.28
CA LEU A 7 -39.18 -13.58 -11.48
C LEU A 7 -37.94 -13.22 -12.31
N LYS A 8 -38.12 -12.48 -13.42
CA LYS A 8 -37.00 -12.01 -14.24
C LYS A 8 -36.07 -11.07 -13.45
N CYS A 9 -36.62 -10.13 -12.69
CA CYS A 9 -35.85 -9.21 -11.85
C CYS A 9 -34.99 -9.95 -10.82
N LEU A 10 -35.60 -10.80 -9.99
CA LEU A 10 -34.89 -11.56 -8.96
C LEU A 10 -33.86 -12.53 -9.57
N SER A 11 -34.21 -13.20 -10.67
CA SER A 11 -33.30 -14.13 -11.35
C SER A 11 -32.07 -13.42 -11.92
N ILE A 12 -32.22 -12.20 -12.45
CA ILE A 12 -31.09 -11.40 -12.94
C ILE A 12 -30.16 -10.99 -11.80
N ILE A 13 -30.71 -10.60 -10.64
CA ILE A 13 -29.93 -10.20 -9.46
C ILE A 13 -29.22 -11.42 -8.83
N THR A 14 -29.91 -12.55 -8.66
CA THR A 14 -29.33 -13.73 -7.99
C THR A 14 -28.51 -14.60 -8.95
N LYS A 15 -28.70 -14.42 -10.26
CA LYS A 15 -28.04 -15.20 -11.33
C LYS A 15 -28.13 -16.70 -11.05
N ASP A 16 -27.00 -17.39 -11.22
CA ASP A 16 -26.83 -18.80 -10.90
C ASP A 16 -26.48 -19.03 -9.41
N GLY A 17 -26.55 -18.02 -8.55
CA GLY A 17 -26.12 -18.17 -7.15
C GLY A 17 -27.09 -18.98 -6.31
N LEU A 18 -28.39 -18.95 -6.65
CA LEU A 18 -29.45 -19.72 -5.99
C LEU A 18 -29.95 -20.85 -6.89
N ARG A 19 -30.66 -21.81 -6.28
CA ARG A 19 -31.45 -22.79 -7.03
C ARG A 19 -32.64 -22.12 -7.70
N THR A 20 -33.07 -22.61 -8.84
CA THR A 20 -34.33 -22.13 -9.44
C THR A 20 -35.50 -22.59 -8.58
N GLN A 21 -35.46 -23.87 -8.16
CA GLN A 21 -36.54 -24.53 -7.43
C GLN A 21 -36.19 -24.82 -5.96
N LYS A 22 -37.23 -24.93 -5.13
CA LYS A 22 -37.10 -25.45 -3.77
C LYS A 22 -36.70 -26.91 -3.78
N PHE A 23 -35.87 -27.29 -2.82
CA PHE A 23 -35.48 -28.70 -2.61
C PHE A 23 -36.66 -29.58 -2.14
N LYS A 24 -37.65 -29.00 -1.47
CA LYS A 24 -38.89 -29.67 -1.03
C LYS A 24 -40.08 -28.78 -1.35
N ASN A 25 -41.21 -29.39 -1.73
CA ASN A 25 -42.47 -28.70 -2.03
C ASN A 25 -42.31 -27.60 -3.09
N SER A 26 -41.67 -27.91 -4.22
CA SER A 26 -41.59 -27.01 -5.36
C SER A 26 -42.89 -27.05 -6.17
N HIS A 27 -43.36 -25.87 -6.59
CA HIS A 27 -44.52 -25.64 -7.45
C HIS A 27 -44.12 -25.21 -8.87
N LEU A 28 -42.83 -24.97 -9.13
CA LEU A 28 -42.31 -24.69 -10.47
C LEU A 28 -42.00 -25.99 -11.20
N GLN A 29 -42.26 -26.06 -12.51
CA GLN A 29 -41.85 -27.18 -13.37
C GLN A 29 -40.72 -26.73 -14.31
N LEU A 30 -39.56 -27.39 -14.25
CA LEU A 30 -38.43 -27.17 -15.15
C LEU A 30 -38.53 -28.11 -16.36
N ILE A 31 -38.25 -27.60 -17.56
CA ILE A 31 -38.24 -28.39 -18.81
C ILE A 31 -37.00 -29.31 -18.89
N SER A 32 -35.95 -29.04 -18.11
CA SER A 32 -34.72 -29.85 -18.04
C SER A 32 -34.24 -30.04 -16.60
N SER A 33 -34.14 -31.28 -16.15
CA SER A 33 -33.67 -31.72 -14.83
C SER A 33 -32.15 -31.84 -14.77
N ALA A 34 -31.41 -30.79 -15.13
CA ALA A 34 -29.97 -30.78 -14.82
C ALA A 34 -29.82 -30.64 -13.30
N GLU A 35 -28.99 -31.49 -12.67
CA GLU A 35 -28.71 -31.39 -11.24
C GLU A 35 -28.13 -30.00 -10.94
N GLU A 36 -28.96 -29.11 -10.37
CA GLU A 36 -28.47 -27.86 -9.81
C GLU A 36 -27.52 -28.24 -8.67
N GLY A 37 -26.22 -28.06 -8.88
CA GLY A 37 -25.18 -28.40 -7.91
C GLY A 37 -25.31 -27.68 -6.57
N ARG A 38 -24.23 -27.63 -5.79
CA ARG A 38 -24.24 -26.83 -4.55
C ARG A 38 -24.39 -25.36 -4.90
N ARG A 39 -25.56 -24.78 -4.63
CA ARG A 39 -25.86 -23.33 -4.71
C ARG A 39 -25.73 -22.69 -3.33
N GLY A 40 -25.72 -21.36 -3.29
CA GLY A 40 -25.56 -20.59 -2.07
C GLY A 40 -26.88 -20.27 -1.38
N SER A 41 -26.84 -19.25 -0.53
CA SER A 41 -28.01 -18.74 0.19
C SER A 41 -28.03 -17.23 0.25
N VAL A 42 -29.23 -16.68 0.34
CA VAL A 42 -29.50 -15.28 0.68
C VAL A 42 -30.31 -15.20 1.97
N PHE A 43 -30.32 -14.03 2.58
CA PHE A 43 -31.02 -13.75 3.82
C PHE A 43 -32.12 -12.74 3.56
N ALA A 44 -33.31 -12.96 4.09
CA ALA A 44 -34.46 -12.07 3.90
C ALA A 44 -35.16 -11.75 5.23
N TYR A 45 -35.70 -10.55 5.33
CA TYR A 45 -36.28 -9.99 6.54
C TYR A 45 -37.63 -9.33 6.24
N ARG A 46 -38.62 -9.58 7.11
CA ARG A 46 -39.98 -9.05 6.94
C ARG A 46 -40.11 -7.57 7.33
N SER A 47 -39.25 -7.06 8.20
CA SER A 47 -39.28 -5.64 8.63
C SER A 47 -37.91 -5.14 9.04
N LYS A 48 -37.72 -3.81 9.07
CA LYS A 48 -36.50 -3.16 9.57
C LYS A 48 -36.21 -3.54 11.03
N ALA A 49 -37.23 -3.61 11.88
CA ALA A 49 -37.08 -4.02 13.28
C ALA A 49 -36.57 -5.46 13.43
N ASN A 50 -37.05 -6.36 12.55
CA ASN A 50 -36.60 -7.74 12.52
C ASN A 50 -35.17 -7.84 11.97
N MET A 51 -34.84 -7.07 10.93
CA MET A 51 -33.48 -6.97 10.39
C MET A 51 -32.45 -6.53 11.44
N VAL A 52 -32.74 -5.47 12.21
CA VAL A 52 -31.83 -4.98 13.28
C VAL A 52 -31.58 -6.06 14.35
N LYS A 53 -32.57 -6.92 14.63
CA LYS A 53 -32.44 -8.05 15.56
C LYS A 53 -31.92 -9.33 14.90
N ALA A 54 -31.49 -9.25 13.63
CA ALA A 54 -31.12 -10.38 12.78
C ALA A 54 -32.19 -11.50 12.71
N ARG A 55 -33.46 -11.17 12.92
CA ARG A 55 -34.59 -12.11 12.90
C ARG A 55 -35.12 -12.26 11.47
N GLY A 56 -34.76 -13.33 10.78
CA GLY A 56 -35.03 -13.47 9.35
C GLY A 56 -35.15 -14.92 8.88
N VAL A 57 -35.11 -15.09 7.57
CA VAL A 57 -35.18 -16.40 6.91
C VAL A 57 -33.99 -16.55 5.97
N VAL A 58 -33.37 -17.74 5.97
CA VAL A 58 -32.36 -18.16 5.00
C VAL A 58 -33.06 -18.82 3.81
N LEU A 59 -32.79 -18.32 2.61
CA LEU A 59 -33.40 -18.78 1.37
C LEU A 59 -32.33 -19.32 0.42
N THR A 60 -32.61 -20.45 -0.22
CA THR A 60 -31.66 -21.15 -1.11
C THR A 60 -32.18 -21.29 -2.55
N SER A 61 -33.38 -20.76 -2.83
CA SER A 61 -33.98 -20.81 -4.17
C SER A 61 -34.70 -19.51 -4.53
N VAL A 62 -34.75 -19.21 -5.83
CA VAL A 62 -35.51 -18.09 -6.41
C VAL A 62 -37.01 -18.28 -6.18
N GLU A 63 -37.50 -19.51 -6.29
CA GLU A 63 -38.90 -19.85 -5.97
C GLU A 63 -39.31 -19.41 -4.55
N SER A 64 -38.45 -19.64 -3.55
CA SER A 64 -38.77 -19.25 -2.17
C SER A 64 -38.83 -17.73 -1.98
N LEU A 65 -38.03 -16.99 -2.75
CA LEU A 65 -38.09 -15.52 -2.77
C LEU A 65 -39.43 -15.06 -3.36
N LEU A 66 -39.88 -15.67 -4.46
CA LEU A 66 -41.13 -15.32 -5.12
C LEU A 66 -42.38 -15.61 -4.28
N GLU A 67 -42.44 -16.76 -3.62
CA GLU A 67 -43.58 -17.10 -2.75
C GLU A 67 -43.78 -16.12 -1.59
N ASN A 68 -42.70 -15.45 -1.19
CA ASN A 68 -42.69 -14.50 -0.08
C ASN A 68 -42.39 -13.07 -0.54
N GLN A 69 -42.54 -12.78 -1.84
CA GLN A 69 -42.10 -11.52 -2.45
C GLN A 69 -42.68 -10.29 -1.75
N ASP A 70 -43.97 -10.34 -1.38
CA ASP A 70 -44.67 -9.22 -0.76
C ASP A 70 -44.57 -9.23 0.78
N GLN A 71 -43.93 -10.24 1.37
CA GLN A 71 -43.73 -10.35 2.81
C GLN A 71 -42.37 -9.81 3.26
N PHE A 72 -41.39 -9.78 2.37
CA PHE A 72 -40.06 -9.31 2.69
C PHE A 72 -39.88 -7.84 2.36
N THR A 73 -39.12 -7.15 3.21
CA THR A 73 -38.77 -5.73 3.01
C THR A 73 -37.29 -5.52 2.77
N HIS A 74 -36.46 -6.40 3.31
CA HIS A 74 -35.00 -6.33 3.19
C HIS A 74 -34.43 -7.72 2.88
N TRP A 75 -33.33 -7.76 2.15
CA TRP A 75 -32.64 -8.99 1.78
C TRP A 75 -31.17 -8.75 1.44
N THR A 76 -30.40 -9.82 1.28
CA THR A 76 -29.06 -9.74 0.72
C THR A 76 -29.09 -10.08 -0.78
N PRO A 77 -28.79 -9.13 -1.68
CA PRO A 77 -28.86 -9.40 -3.12
C PRO A 77 -27.68 -10.22 -3.65
N ASN A 78 -26.55 -10.17 -2.94
CA ASN A 78 -25.38 -11.01 -3.20
C ASN A 78 -25.50 -12.34 -2.44
N VAL A 79 -24.89 -13.38 -2.98
CA VAL A 79 -25.09 -14.76 -2.52
C VAL A 79 -23.92 -15.20 -1.65
N TYR A 80 -24.24 -15.90 -0.56
CA TYR A 80 -23.28 -16.43 0.42
C TYR A 80 -23.13 -17.95 0.28
N CYS A 81 -21.99 -18.49 0.73
CA CYS A 81 -21.71 -19.93 0.58
C CYS A 81 -22.67 -20.78 1.42
N TYR A 82 -23.05 -20.30 2.60
CA TYR A 82 -24.04 -20.94 3.49
C TYR A 82 -24.83 -19.90 4.29
N GLY A 83 -25.97 -20.31 4.83
CA GLY A 83 -26.72 -19.56 5.81
C GLY A 83 -27.18 -20.47 6.93
N SER A 84 -27.08 -20.01 8.16
CA SER A 84 -27.42 -20.76 9.37
C SER A 84 -28.21 -19.91 10.35
N TYR A 85 -28.58 -20.51 11.48
CA TYR A 85 -29.24 -19.80 12.58
C TYR A 85 -28.43 -19.97 13.86
N SER A 86 -28.37 -18.92 14.68
CA SER A 86 -27.66 -19.00 15.97
C SER A 86 -28.50 -19.62 17.07
N ASP A 87 -29.83 -19.62 16.93
CA ASP A 87 -30.77 -20.16 17.92
C ASP A 87 -31.39 -21.49 17.46
N PRO A 88 -31.72 -22.41 18.40
CA PRO A 88 -32.44 -23.65 18.07
C PRO A 88 -33.79 -23.42 17.39
N GLY A 89 -34.45 -22.29 17.70
CA GLY A 89 -35.72 -21.88 17.12
C GLY A 89 -35.63 -21.40 15.67
N ARG A 90 -34.43 -21.33 15.08
CA ARG A 90 -34.16 -20.90 13.70
C ARG A 90 -34.77 -19.55 13.36
N ARG A 91 -34.61 -18.56 14.27
CA ARG A 91 -35.14 -17.21 14.09
C ARG A 91 -34.05 -16.20 13.76
N ILE A 92 -32.87 -16.34 14.35
CA ILE A 92 -31.76 -15.40 14.27
C ILE A 92 -30.78 -15.89 13.21
N THR A 93 -30.78 -15.23 12.06
CA THR A 93 -29.94 -15.57 10.91
C THR A 93 -28.47 -15.29 11.16
N ARG A 94 -27.58 -16.17 10.71
CA ARG A 94 -26.12 -16.04 10.77
C ARG A 94 -25.50 -16.46 9.43
N GLY A 95 -24.40 -15.80 9.05
CA GLY A 95 -23.62 -16.14 7.86
C GLY A 95 -23.63 -15.11 6.73
N HIS A 96 -24.27 -13.95 6.87
CA HIS A 96 -24.20 -12.87 5.88
C HIS A 96 -22.94 -11.99 6.05
N SER A 97 -21.81 -12.60 6.44
CA SER A 97 -20.53 -11.92 6.59
C SER A 97 -19.70 -12.00 5.30
N GLU A 98 -18.82 -11.03 5.07
CA GLU A 98 -18.10 -10.89 3.79
C GLU A 98 -17.13 -12.04 3.49
N ASP A 99 -16.58 -12.68 4.53
CA ASP A 99 -15.76 -13.89 4.44
C ASP A 99 -16.55 -15.10 3.94
N ASN A 100 -17.88 -15.04 4.03
CA ASN A 100 -18.79 -16.06 3.54
C ASN A 100 -19.45 -15.68 2.19
N LEU A 101 -19.07 -14.54 1.59
CA LEU A 101 -19.55 -14.20 0.24
C LEU A 101 -19.09 -15.28 -0.74
N ARG A 102 -20.03 -15.78 -1.53
CA ARG A 102 -19.77 -16.76 -2.60
C ARG A 102 -19.54 -16.05 -3.92
N GLN A 103 -20.41 -15.10 -4.23
CA GLN A 103 -20.37 -14.33 -5.45
C GLN A 103 -20.99 -12.96 -5.24
N ILE A 104 -20.38 -11.97 -5.87
CA ILE A 104 -20.91 -10.61 -5.98
C ILE A 104 -21.62 -10.55 -7.32
N ASN A 105 -22.91 -10.29 -7.29
CA ASN A 105 -23.74 -10.16 -8.48
C ASN A 105 -24.14 -8.72 -8.74
N THR A 106 -24.20 -7.88 -7.70
CA THR A 106 -24.68 -6.50 -7.81
C THR A 106 -23.95 -5.59 -6.85
N PHE A 107 -23.73 -4.36 -7.30
CA PHE A 107 -23.50 -3.21 -6.44
C PHE A 107 -24.84 -2.53 -6.17
N TYR A 108 -24.99 -1.91 -5.00
CA TYR A 108 -26.15 -1.08 -4.70
C TYR A 108 -25.74 0.20 -3.96
N ILE A 109 -26.54 1.24 -4.17
CA ILE A 109 -26.36 2.56 -3.56
C ILE A 109 -27.66 2.93 -2.87
N ASP A 110 -27.57 3.28 -1.60
CA ASP A 110 -28.69 3.77 -0.81
C ASP A 110 -28.68 5.31 -0.84
N PHE A 111 -29.77 5.90 -1.29
CA PHE A 111 -29.99 7.33 -1.30
C PHE A 111 -31.02 7.69 -0.24
N ASP A 112 -30.61 8.47 0.76
CA ASP A 112 -31.43 8.83 1.91
C ASP A 112 -31.80 10.32 1.83
N ILE A 113 -33.08 10.59 1.58
CA ILE A 113 -33.66 11.94 1.59
C ILE A 113 -33.91 12.34 3.04
N THR A 114 -33.16 13.32 3.52
CA THR A 114 -33.11 13.66 4.95
C THR A 114 -33.96 14.89 5.26
N SER A 115 -34.13 15.80 4.30
CA SER A 115 -34.95 17.00 4.45
C SER A 115 -36.01 17.11 3.36
N SER A 116 -37.15 17.73 3.68
CA SER A 116 -38.22 18.01 2.70
C SER A 116 -37.84 19.03 1.62
N ALA A 117 -36.63 19.60 1.69
CA ALA A 117 -36.05 20.46 0.65
C ALA A 117 -35.17 19.67 -0.34
N GLU A 118 -34.77 18.44 0.01
CA GLU A 118 -34.09 17.50 -0.88
C GLU A 118 -35.15 16.74 -1.70
N GLU A 119 -35.72 17.39 -2.71
CA GLU A 119 -36.51 16.66 -3.69
C GLU A 119 -35.56 15.90 -4.61
N MET A 120 -35.49 14.58 -4.44
CA MET A 120 -34.78 13.68 -5.35
C MET A 120 -35.79 12.74 -6.00
N THR A 121 -35.67 12.61 -7.31
CA THR A 121 -36.51 11.76 -8.14
C THR A 121 -35.71 10.64 -8.76
N THR A 122 -36.39 9.63 -9.29
CA THR A 122 -35.77 8.60 -10.14
C THR A 122 -35.03 9.21 -11.34
N GLY A 123 -35.52 10.35 -11.87
CA GLY A 123 -34.90 11.06 -12.99
C GLY A 123 -33.51 11.60 -12.66
N ASP A 124 -33.29 12.08 -11.44
CA ASP A 124 -31.99 12.60 -10.99
C ASP A 124 -30.94 11.50 -10.93
N ILE A 125 -31.32 10.32 -10.41
CA ILE A 125 -30.48 9.12 -10.39
C ILE A 125 -30.11 8.71 -11.82
N LEU A 126 -31.10 8.65 -12.72
CA LEU A 126 -30.88 8.28 -14.13
C LEU A 126 -29.98 9.30 -14.86
N THR A 127 -30.12 10.59 -14.56
CA THR A 127 -29.29 11.65 -15.16
C THR A 127 -27.85 11.55 -14.69
N ALA A 128 -27.61 11.41 -13.39
CA ALA A 128 -26.27 11.21 -12.84
C ALA A 128 -25.63 9.89 -13.37
N SER A 129 -26.44 8.84 -13.56
CA SER A 129 -26.01 7.58 -14.16
C SER A 129 -25.67 7.70 -15.65
N LEU A 130 -26.34 8.58 -16.39
CA LEU A 130 -26.02 8.83 -17.79
C LEU A 130 -24.63 9.46 -17.93
N GLU A 131 -24.32 10.44 -17.07
CA GLU A 131 -22.98 11.06 -17.03
C GLU A 131 -21.90 10.08 -16.56
N LEU A 132 -22.25 9.21 -15.61
CA LEU A 132 -21.39 8.13 -15.14
C LEU A 132 -21.02 7.15 -16.27
N GLY A 133 -21.89 7.00 -17.27
CA GLY A 133 -21.79 6.03 -18.36
C GLY A 133 -22.33 4.63 -18.00
N PHE A 134 -22.91 4.48 -16.81
CA PHE A 134 -23.49 3.23 -16.31
C PHE A 134 -24.90 3.48 -15.76
N MET A 135 -25.90 2.92 -16.43
CA MET A 135 -27.30 3.00 -16.02
C MET A 135 -27.62 1.96 -14.94
N PRO A 136 -28.49 2.26 -13.97
CA PRO A 136 -28.88 1.28 -12.97
C PRO A 136 -29.79 0.22 -13.61
N THR A 137 -29.59 -1.05 -13.27
CA THR A 137 -30.49 -2.14 -13.69
C THR A 137 -31.86 -2.00 -13.05
N LEU A 138 -31.91 -1.49 -11.82
CA LEU A 138 -33.11 -1.41 -11.00
C LEU A 138 -33.02 -0.21 -10.05
N ILE A 139 -34.12 0.54 -9.92
CA ILE A 139 -34.28 1.56 -8.87
C ILE A 139 -35.51 1.23 -8.04
N LEU A 140 -35.31 1.11 -6.73
CA LEU A 140 -36.33 0.85 -5.74
C LEU A 140 -36.65 2.12 -4.96
N LYS A 141 -37.92 2.38 -4.70
CA LYS A 141 -38.36 3.38 -3.74
C LYS A 141 -38.31 2.82 -2.33
N SER A 142 -37.75 3.59 -1.42
CA SER A 142 -37.73 3.32 0.02
C SER A 142 -38.64 4.31 0.74
N ASP A 143 -38.90 4.09 2.03
CA ASP A 143 -39.74 4.99 2.84
C ASP A 143 -39.19 6.41 2.91
N LYS A 144 -37.88 6.59 2.69
CA LYS A 144 -37.15 7.86 2.87
C LYS A 144 -36.16 8.13 1.74
N GLY A 145 -36.38 7.60 0.54
CA GLY A 145 -35.47 7.81 -0.58
C GLY A 145 -35.53 6.67 -1.58
N PHE A 146 -34.38 6.29 -2.10
CA PHE A 146 -34.29 5.34 -3.20
C PHE A 146 -33.07 4.44 -3.04
N GLN A 147 -33.11 3.28 -3.68
CA GLN A 147 -31.98 2.38 -3.75
C GLN A 147 -31.76 1.95 -5.20
N ALA A 148 -30.59 2.26 -5.74
CA ALA A 148 -30.22 1.88 -7.10
C ALA A 148 -29.33 0.63 -7.09
N TYR A 149 -29.59 -0.28 -8.02
CA TYR A 149 -28.90 -1.54 -8.20
C TYR A 149 -28.18 -1.52 -9.55
N PHE A 150 -26.90 -1.87 -9.51
CA PHE A 150 -26.05 -2.06 -10.68
C PHE A 150 -25.65 -3.53 -10.74
N VAL A 151 -26.43 -4.31 -11.47
CA VAL A 151 -26.23 -5.75 -11.59
C VAL A 151 -25.13 -6.03 -12.60
N LEU A 152 -24.20 -6.92 -12.24
CA LEU A 152 -23.15 -7.34 -13.13
C LEU A 152 -23.72 -8.17 -14.28
N SER A 153 -23.07 -8.21 -15.44
CA SER A 153 -23.46 -9.14 -16.52
C SER A 153 -23.14 -10.59 -16.13
N GLU A 154 -21.99 -10.80 -15.46
CA GLU A 154 -21.53 -12.08 -14.92
C GLU A 154 -21.22 -11.99 -13.42
N SER A 155 -21.43 -13.08 -12.68
CA SER A 155 -21.15 -13.17 -11.25
C SER A 155 -19.64 -13.07 -10.97
N ALA A 156 -19.22 -12.17 -10.09
CA ALA A 156 -17.84 -12.12 -9.62
C ALA A 156 -17.66 -13.09 -8.43
N TYR A 157 -17.12 -14.28 -8.71
CA TYR A 157 -16.95 -15.33 -7.70
C TYR A 157 -15.83 -15.02 -6.71
N VAL A 158 -16.10 -15.29 -5.44
CA VAL A 158 -15.16 -15.11 -4.33
C VAL A 158 -14.51 -16.45 -4.02
N THR A 159 -13.18 -16.51 -4.08
CA THR A 159 -12.42 -17.74 -3.80
C THR A 159 -11.42 -17.53 -2.68
N VAL A 160 -11.37 -18.48 -1.75
CA VAL A 160 -10.40 -18.50 -0.64
C VAL A 160 -8.97 -18.55 -1.17
N HIS A 161 -8.73 -19.30 -2.26
CA HIS A 161 -7.42 -19.38 -2.92
C HIS A 161 -6.87 -18.03 -3.38
N SER A 162 -7.76 -17.08 -3.71
CA SER A 162 -7.38 -15.71 -4.08
C SER A 162 -7.20 -14.77 -2.89
N GLN A 163 -7.28 -15.27 -1.64
CA GLN A 163 -7.30 -14.45 -0.41
C GLN A 163 -8.35 -13.33 -0.46
N PHE A 164 -9.54 -13.62 -1.00
CA PHE A 164 -10.64 -12.64 -1.09
C PHE A 164 -10.28 -11.35 -1.86
N ARG A 165 -9.29 -11.40 -2.77
CA ARG A 165 -8.88 -10.23 -3.57
C ARG A 165 -10.05 -9.59 -4.32
N VAL A 166 -10.94 -10.41 -4.86
CA VAL A 166 -12.15 -9.94 -5.56
C VAL A 166 -13.01 -9.06 -4.65
N VAL A 167 -13.18 -9.44 -3.38
CA VAL A 167 -13.96 -8.64 -2.41
C VAL A 167 -13.29 -7.30 -2.16
N LYS A 168 -11.96 -7.26 -1.99
CA LYS A 168 -11.21 -6.00 -1.79
C LYS A 168 -11.37 -5.06 -2.99
N VAL A 169 -11.21 -5.59 -4.21
CA VAL A 169 -11.37 -4.80 -5.45
C VAL A 169 -12.82 -4.32 -5.60
N ALA A 170 -13.80 -5.20 -5.37
CA ALA A 170 -15.21 -4.87 -5.47
C ALA A 170 -15.64 -3.80 -4.45
N LYS A 171 -15.09 -3.82 -3.22
CA LYS A 171 -15.31 -2.74 -2.24
C LYS A 171 -14.79 -1.40 -2.74
N ALA A 172 -13.59 -1.36 -3.32
CA ALA A 172 -13.03 -0.14 -3.88
C ALA A 172 -13.91 0.41 -5.03
N ILE A 173 -14.41 -0.47 -5.91
CA ILE A 173 -15.39 -0.10 -6.94
C ILE A 173 -16.65 0.48 -6.30
N SER A 174 -17.24 -0.22 -5.32
CA SER A 174 -18.45 0.23 -4.62
C SER A 174 -18.25 1.58 -3.92
N GLN A 175 -17.09 1.81 -3.30
CA GLN A 175 -16.78 3.07 -2.65
C GLN A 175 -16.63 4.20 -3.66
N ASN A 176 -15.90 3.98 -4.77
CA ASN A 176 -15.77 4.97 -5.84
C ASN A 176 -17.13 5.32 -6.46
N LEU A 177 -17.98 4.31 -6.64
CA LEU A 177 -19.35 4.50 -7.13
C LEU A 177 -20.15 5.39 -6.19
N ARG A 178 -20.13 5.11 -4.88
CA ARG A 178 -20.83 5.94 -3.89
C ARG A 178 -20.27 7.35 -3.81
N ASN A 179 -18.94 7.50 -3.85
CA ASN A 179 -18.27 8.80 -3.84
C ASN A 179 -18.64 9.64 -5.07
N TYR A 180 -18.80 9.02 -6.25
CA TYR A 180 -19.25 9.69 -7.47
C TYR A 180 -20.65 10.27 -7.28
N PHE A 181 -21.62 9.44 -6.89
CA PHE A 181 -23.00 9.90 -6.69
C PHE A 181 -23.14 10.87 -5.52
N ALA A 182 -22.31 10.74 -4.47
CA ALA A 182 -22.31 11.66 -3.32
C ALA A 182 -21.89 13.10 -3.68
N GLN A 183 -21.36 13.35 -4.88
CA GLN A 183 -21.04 14.71 -5.33
C GLN A 183 -22.28 15.55 -5.58
N THR A 184 -23.37 14.92 -6.04
CA THR A 184 -24.59 15.60 -6.47
C THR A 184 -25.86 15.10 -5.76
N LEU A 185 -25.86 13.87 -5.25
CA LEU A 185 -27.01 13.22 -4.64
C LEU A 185 -26.75 12.80 -3.18
N PRO A 186 -27.79 12.73 -2.33
CA PRO A 186 -27.66 12.37 -0.91
C PRO A 186 -27.47 10.85 -0.74
N VAL A 187 -26.22 10.39 -0.83
CA VAL A 187 -25.85 8.97 -0.69
C VAL A 187 -25.47 8.62 0.76
N ASP A 188 -25.98 7.51 1.29
CA ASP A 188 -25.50 6.96 2.57
C ASP A 188 -24.16 6.23 2.39
N LEU A 189 -23.06 6.91 2.73
CA LEU A 189 -21.70 6.38 2.70
C LEU A 189 -21.42 5.36 3.82
N THR A 190 -22.29 5.26 4.83
CA THR A 190 -22.09 4.41 6.02
C THR A 190 -22.61 2.98 5.83
N CYS A 191 -23.47 2.78 4.83
CA CYS A 191 -24.06 1.49 4.52
C CYS A 191 -23.00 0.43 4.19
N ASN A 192 -23.27 -0.84 4.48
CA ASN A 192 -22.37 -1.94 4.05
C ASN A 192 -22.34 -2.05 2.51
N HIS A 193 -21.21 -2.42 1.90
CA HIS A 193 -21.06 -2.57 0.44
C HIS A 193 -21.84 -3.74 -0.16
N PHE A 194 -21.91 -4.86 0.56
CA PHE A 194 -22.49 -6.13 0.08
C PHE A 194 -23.51 -6.71 1.07
N GLY A 195 -24.02 -5.86 1.96
CA GLY A 195 -24.86 -6.26 3.07
C GLY A 195 -26.33 -6.37 2.68
N ILE A 196 -27.18 -5.98 3.63
CA ILE A 196 -28.62 -6.06 3.50
C ILE A 196 -29.13 -4.80 2.79
N ALA A 197 -29.99 -4.99 1.80
CA ALA A 197 -30.59 -3.99 0.93
C ALA A 197 -32.12 -4.20 0.85
N ARG A 198 -32.86 -3.32 0.16
CA ARG A 198 -34.31 -3.44 -0.04
C ARG A 198 -34.62 -4.52 -1.06
N ILE A 199 -35.66 -5.31 -0.83
CA ILE A 199 -36.07 -6.32 -1.83
C ILE A 199 -36.95 -5.68 -2.91
N PRO A 200 -36.79 -6.06 -4.19
CA PRO A 200 -37.71 -5.65 -5.24
C PRO A 200 -39.09 -6.24 -4.99
N ARG A 201 -40.13 -5.42 -5.10
CA ARG A 201 -41.54 -5.79 -4.97
C ARG A 201 -42.38 -5.07 -6.02
N THR A 202 -43.60 -5.53 -6.20
CA THR A 202 -44.51 -4.94 -7.20
C THR A 202 -44.89 -3.49 -6.90
N ASP A 203 -44.82 -3.06 -5.63
CA ASP A 203 -45.20 -1.72 -5.15
C ASP A 203 -44.05 -0.70 -5.14
N ASN A 204 -42.78 -1.16 -5.09
CA ASN A 204 -41.65 -0.27 -4.84
C ASN A 204 -40.65 -0.15 -5.99
N VAL A 205 -40.84 -0.87 -7.11
CA VAL A 205 -39.95 -0.76 -8.26
C VAL A 205 -40.36 0.43 -9.12
N GLU A 206 -39.50 1.43 -9.22
CA GLU A 206 -39.72 2.66 -10.02
C GLU A 206 -39.09 2.54 -11.42
N PHE A 207 -37.95 1.86 -11.51
CA PHE A 207 -37.25 1.63 -12.77
C PHE A 207 -36.68 0.22 -12.82
N PHE A 208 -36.83 -0.47 -13.94
CA PHE A 208 -36.19 -1.77 -14.19
C PHE A 208 -35.89 -1.93 -15.68
N ASP A 209 -34.64 -2.18 -16.00
CA ASP A 209 -34.20 -2.59 -17.33
C ASP A 209 -33.21 -3.75 -17.21
N ALA A 210 -33.56 -4.87 -17.84
CA ALA A 210 -32.78 -6.11 -17.79
C ALA A 210 -31.48 -6.02 -18.60
N ASP A 211 -31.41 -5.10 -19.56
CA ASP A 211 -30.27 -5.00 -20.47
C ASP A 211 -29.16 -4.13 -19.86
N TYR A 212 -29.47 -3.32 -18.84
CA TYR A 212 -28.51 -2.50 -18.10
C TYR A 212 -27.72 -3.32 -17.10
N THR A 213 -26.87 -4.19 -17.63
CA THR A 213 -25.90 -4.99 -16.86
C THR A 213 -24.50 -4.83 -17.44
N TYR A 214 -23.49 -4.83 -16.58
CA TYR A 214 -22.11 -4.53 -16.99
C TYR A 214 -21.13 -5.53 -16.39
N SER A 215 -20.08 -5.86 -17.12
CA SER A 215 -19.06 -6.78 -16.65
C SER A 215 -18.29 -6.21 -15.46
N PHE A 216 -17.72 -7.10 -14.64
CA PHE A 216 -16.84 -6.69 -13.54
C PHE A 216 -15.61 -5.92 -14.06
N GLN A 217 -15.14 -6.25 -15.27
CA GLN A 217 -13.99 -5.59 -15.90
C GLN A 217 -14.31 -4.14 -16.27
N GLU A 218 -15.49 -3.86 -16.83
CA GLU A 218 -15.91 -2.48 -17.14
C GLU A 218 -15.97 -1.61 -15.87
N TRP A 219 -16.52 -2.15 -14.79
CA TRP A 219 -16.54 -1.47 -13.49
C TRP A 219 -15.14 -1.23 -12.93
N LEU A 220 -14.24 -2.21 -13.09
CA LEU A 220 -12.85 -2.09 -12.66
C LEU A 220 -12.12 -1.00 -13.45
N ASP A 221 -12.24 -1.01 -14.77
CA ASP A 221 -11.60 -0.04 -15.66
C ASP A 221 -12.11 1.38 -15.42
N TRP A 222 -13.42 1.53 -15.19
CA TRP A 222 -14.00 2.80 -14.78
C TRP A 222 -13.46 3.26 -13.42
N SER A 223 -13.47 2.38 -12.41
CA SER A 223 -13.01 2.70 -11.07
C SER A 223 -11.54 3.13 -11.04
N MET A 224 -10.70 2.50 -11.86
CA MET A 224 -9.29 2.90 -12.04
C MET A 224 -9.11 4.30 -12.63
N LYS A 225 -10.08 4.81 -13.39
CA LYS A 225 -10.04 6.19 -13.94
C LYS A 225 -10.49 7.24 -12.92
N GLN A 226 -11.43 6.89 -12.04
CA GLN A 226 -11.99 7.82 -11.04
C GLN A 226 -11.06 8.11 -9.89
N SER A 227 -10.02 7.29 -9.72
CA SER A 227 -9.21 7.30 -8.53
C SER A 227 -7.75 7.24 -8.88
N ASP A 228 -6.95 8.02 -8.17
CA ASP A 228 -5.55 7.70 -7.90
C ASP A 228 -5.48 6.46 -6.97
N LEU A 229 -6.23 5.39 -7.28
CA LEU A 229 -6.27 4.21 -6.42
C LEU A 229 -4.85 3.65 -6.29
N PRO A 230 -4.45 3.20 -5.08
CA PRO A 230 -3.13 2.68 -4.78
C PRO A 230 -3.00 1.23 -5.26
N PHE A 231 -3.53 0.90 -6.43
CA PHE A 231 -3.09 -0.30 -7.10
C PHE A 231 -1.69 -0.03 -7.64
N PRO A 232 -0.67 -0.83 -7.28
CA PRO A 232 0.68 -0.57 -7.69
C PRO A 232 0.72 -0.59 -9.21
N SER A 233 0.74 0.61 -9.81
CA SER A 233 1.13 0.83 -11.18
C SER A 233 2.42 0.06 -11.39
N LYS A 234 2.33 -1.10 -12.07
CA LYS A 234 3.41 -1.94 -12.59
C LYS A 234 4.76 -1.76 -11.85
N LYS A 235 4.94 -2.36 -10.68
CA LYS A 235 6.30 -2.61 -10.15
C LYS A 235 6.44 -4.08 -9.74
N PRO A 236 6.89 -4.96 -10.65
CA PRO A 236 6.84 -6.42 -10.47
C PRO A 236 7.82 -7.01 -9.44
N ASN A 237 8.45 -6.20 -8.57
CA ASN A 237 9.50 -6.65 -7.64
C ASN A 237 9.47 -5.88 -6.32
N LEU A 238 8.32 -5.76 -5.67
CA LEU A 238 8.20 -5.12 -4.36
C LEU A 238 7.45 -6.04 -3.40
N THR A 239 8.11 -6.41 -2.30
CA THR A 239 7.50 -7.07 -1.16
C THR A 239 7.28 -6.03 -0.07
N VAL A 240 6.04 -5.89 0.40
CA VAL A 240 5.73 -5.20 1.66
C VAL A 240 6.34 -6.05 2.77
N ILE A 241 7.28 -5.50 3.52
CA ILE A 241 7.73 -6.14 4.76
C ILE A 241 6.64 -5.83 5.78
N SER A 242 5.81 -6.83 6.07
CA SER A 242 4.91 -6.77 7.23
C SER A 242 5.78 -6.57 8.49
N GLY A 243 5.66 -5.40 9.13
CA GLY A 243 6.36 -5.10 10.38
C GLY A 243 7.40 -3.97 10.34
N SER A 244 7.51 -3.16 9.29
CA SER A 244 8.38 -1.97 9.30
C SER A 244 7.61 -0.70 9.70
N GLU A 245 7.89 -0.17 10.90
CA GLU A 245 7.90 1.27 11.29
C GLU A 245 7.05 2.23 10.43
N GLY A 246 5.76 1.92 10.24
CA GLY A 246 4.79 2.90 9.81
C GLY A 246 4.45 3.81 10.98
N VAL A 247 4.11 5.06 10.70
CA VAL A 247 3.44 5.93 11.69
C VAL A 247 2.22 5.15 12.20
N LYS A 248 2.13 4.94 13.52
CA LYS A 248 0.99 4.25 14.13
C LYS A 248 -0.28 5.04 13.84
N GLN A 249 -1.43 4.39 13.74
CA GLN A 249 -2.68 5.12 13.44
C GLN A 249 -3.02 6.15 14.53
N ILE A 250 -2.65 5.89 15.78
CA ILE A 250 -2.78 6.85 16.89
C ILE A 250 -1.89 8.10 16.75
N ASP A 251 -0.79 7.99 16.00
CA ASP A 251 0.16 9.07 15.75
C ASP A 251 -0.23 9.88 14.49
N GLU A 252 -1.24 9.43 13.74
CA GLU A 252 -1.74 10.19 12.58
C GLU A 252 -2.57 11.40 13.03
N PRO A 253 -2.50 12.55 12.32
CA PRO A 253 -3.20 13.78 12.71
C PRO A 253 -4.71 13.60 12.95
N TRP A 254 -5.36 12.76 12.14
CA TRP A 254 -6.80 12.52 12.25
C TRP A 254 -7.24 11.98 13.62
N TYR A 255 -6.39 11.19 14.28
CA TYR A 255 -6.73 10.56 15.56
C TYR A 255 -6.94 11.62 16.64
N GLN A 256 -6.00 12.56 16.74
CA GLN A 256 -6.08 13.68 17.68
C GLN A 256 -7.18 14.67 17.32
N LEU A 257 -7.49 14.86 16.03
CA LEU A 257 -8.61 15.68 15.61
C LEU A 257 -9.93 15.11 16.13
N LEU A 258 -10.19 13.81 15.91
CA LEU A 258 -11.42 13.18 16.40
C LEU A 258 -11.50 13.10 17.93
N MET A 259 -10.39 12.85 18.62
CA MET A 259 -10.35 12.78 20.10
C MET A 259 -10.72 14.11 20.78
N ARG A 260 -10.59 15.25 20.09
CA ARG A 260 -10.90 16.58 20.63
C ARG A 260 -12.35 17.00 20.40
N GLU A 261 -13.08 16.34 19.51
CA GLU A 261 -14.46 16.69 19.19
C GLU A 261 -15.44 16.13 20.23
N GLY A 262 -16.10 17.01 20.99
CA GLY A 262 -17.13 16.65 21.98
C GLY A 262 -18.57 16.66 21.44
N ASN A 263 -18.84 17.43 20.37
CA ASN A 263 -20.19 17.61 19.80
C ASN A 263 -20.57 16.50 18.80
N ILE A 264 -20.12 15.27 19.06
CA ILE A 264 -20.43 14.12 18.20
C ILE A 264 -21.78 13.57 18.63
N LYS A 265 -22.80 13.71 17.78
CA LYS A 265 -24.18 13.29 18.09
C LYS A 265 -24.60 12.08 17.29
N GLY A 266 -25.44 11.25 17.91
CA GLY A 266 -26.07 10.13 17.23
C GLY A 266 -27.31 10.59 16.48
N GLY A 267 -27.19 10.83 15.18
CA GLY A 267 -28.32 11.16 14.29
C GLY A 267 -28.60 10.06 13.28
N LYS A 268 -29.84 9.93 12.80
CA LYS A 268 -30.10 9.14 11.58
C LYS A 268 -29.38 9.82 10.42
N ALA A 269 -28.65 9.05 9.60
CA ALA A 269 -27.84 9.48 8.43
C ALA A 269 -26.45 10.10 8.71
N LEU A 270 -26.06 10.37 9.96
CA LEU A 270 -24.70 10.81 10.30
C LEU A 270 -23.96 9.71 11.05
N MET A 271 -22.67 9.50 10.71
CA MET A 271 -21.82 8.55 11.43
C MET A 271 -21.65 8.99 12.89
N GLY A 272 -22.46 8.47 13.79
CA GLY A 272 -22.50 8.95 15.18
C GLY A 272 -21.36 8.46 16.08
N ARG A 273 -21.53 8.69 17.37
CA ARG A 273 -20.59 8.35 18.47
C ARG A 273 -20.04 6.92 18.40
N ASN A 274 -20.91 5.94 18.13
CA ASN A 274 -20.51 4.53 18.03
C ASN A 274 -19.46 4.28 16.93
N ASN A 275 -19.63 4.95 15.79
CA ASN A 275 -18.76 4.80 14.63
C ASN A 275 -17.39 5.42 14.88
N VAL A 276 -17.37 6.60 15.51
CA VAL A 276 -16.14 7.28 15.92
C VAL A 276 -15.39 6.45 16.95
N LEU A 277 -16.08 6.02 18.03
CA LEU A 277 -15.48 5.20 19.08
C LEU A 277 -14.91 3.89 18.55
N PHE A 278 -15.65 3.19 17.68
CA PHE A 278 -15.17 1.96 17.05
C PHE A 278 -13.93 2.20 16.18
N THR A 279 -13.90 3.31 15.44
CA THR A 279 -12.75 3.66 14.58
C THR A 279 -11.51 4.02 15.40
N LEU A 280 -11.69 4.77 16.50
CA LEU A 280 -10.61 5.06 17.44
C LEU A 280 -10.10 3.77 18.11
N ALA A 281 -10.98 2.85 18.50
CA ALA A 281 -10.60 1.55 19.05
C ALA A 281 -9.78 0.71 18.05
N LEU A 282 -10.16 0.70 16.77
CA LEU A 282 -9.38 0.04 15.71
C LEU A 282 -7.99 0.67 15.50
N ALA A 283 -7.88 1.99 15.67
CA ALA A 283 -6.60 2.68 15.60
C ALA A 283 -5.67 2.26 16.75
N ASN A 284 -6.19 2.17 17.97
CA ASN A 284 -5.45 1.68 19.14
C ASN A 284 -5.00 0.22 18.93
N PHE A 285 -5.93 -0.66 18.53
CA PHE A 285 -5.65 -2.06 18.25
C PHE A 285 -4.54 -2.25 17.21
N SER A 286 -4.65 -1.58 16.05
CA SER A 286 -3.63 -1.67 14.99
C SER A 286 -2.28 -1.05 15.36
N SER A 287 -2.27 -0.15 16.34
CA SER A 287 -1.09 0.53 16.87
C SER A 287 -0.38 -0.27 17.98
N GLY A 288 -0.94 -1.44 18.36
CA GLY A 288 -0.39 -2.35 19.36
C GLY A 288 -0.69 -1.95 20.81
N ILE A 289 -1.70 -1.11 21.04
CA ILE A 289 -2.20 -0.77 22.38
C ILE A 289 -3.07 -1.93 22.88
N ASP A 290 -2.89 -2.33 24.13
CA ASP A 290 -3.67 -3.40 24.71
C ASP A 290 -5.15 -2.97 24.95
N GLN A 291 -6.02 -3.94 25.21
CA GLN A 291 -7.45 -3.64 25.34
C GLN A 291 -7.73 -2.78 26.58
N GLU A 292 -7.05 -3.01 27.70
CA GLU A 292 -7.28 -2.32 28.96
C GLU A 292 -6.85 -0.84 28.85
N GLU A 293 -5.67 -0.58 28.30
CA GLU A 293 -5.15 0.76 28.01
C GLU A 293 -6.05 1.50 26.99
N CYS A 294 -6.56 0.80 25.98
CA CYS A 294 -7.53 1.39 25.06
C CYS A 294 -8.85 1.77 25.77
N GLU A 295 -9.33 0.93 26.69
CA GLU A 295 -10.52 1.20 27.51
C GLU A 295 -10.31 2.41 28.43
N GLU A 296 -9.12 2.65 28.94
CA GLU A 296 -8.81 3.85 29.72
C GLU A 296 -8.78 5.12 28.86
N VAL A 297 -8.08 5.07 27.73
CA VAL A 297 -7.93 6.21 26.81
C VAL A 297 -9.28 6.64 26.24
N LEU A 298 -10.09 5.68 25.78
CA LEU A 298 -11.39 5.97 25.18
C LEU A 298 -12.48 6.27 26.22
N SER A 299 -12.26 5.93 27.50
CA SER A 299 -13.18 6.31 28.58
C SER A 299 -13.13 7.82 28.81
N SER A 300 -11.92 8.39 28.78
CA SER A 300 -11.71 9.84 28.84
C SER A 300 -12.36 10.55 27.66
N PHE A 301 -12.26 9.98 26.46
CA PHE A 301 -12.96 10.50 25.27
C PHE A 301 -14.48 10.43 25.44
N ASN A 302 -15.03 9.29 25.86
CA ASN A 302 -16.47 9.11 26.05
C ASN A 302 -17.03 10.09 27.09
N ALA A 303 -16.26 10.41 28.14
CA ALA A 303 -16.63 11.41 29.14
C ALA A 303 -16.63 12.85 28.61
N ASN A 304 -15.87 13.14 27.56
CA ASN A 304 -15.81 14.45 26.90
C ASN A 304 -16.93 14.66 25.86
N LEU A 305 -17.69 13.62 25.52
CA LEU A 305 -18.82 13.74 24.60
C LEU A 305 -19.99 14.45 25.28
N ASP A 306 -20.67 15.34 24.56
CA ASP A 306 -21.90 16.00 25.03
C ASP A 306 -22.97 14.97 25.46
N GLU A 307 -23.00 13.83 24.76
CA GLU A 307 -23.84 12.68 25.08
C GLU A 307 -22.95 11.42 25.19
N PRO A 308 -22.55 10.99 26.39
CA PRO A 308 -21.74 9.80 26.55
C PRO A 308 -22.52 8.51 26.21
N LEU A 309 -21.81 7.47 25.78
CA LEU A 309 -22.37 6.13 25.63
C LEU A 309 -22.45 5.41 26.97
N SER A 310 -23.40 4.49 27.09
CA SER A 310 -23.50 3.62 28.26
C SER A 310 -22.29 2.69 28.38
N SER A 311 -21.88 2.36 29.61
CA SER A 311 -20.71 1.49 29.83
C SER A 311 -20.86 0.14 29.12
N ALA A 312 -22.06 -0.43 29.05
CA ALA A 312 -22.29 -1.70 28.37
C ALA A 312 -22.08 -1.61 26.85
N GLU A 313 -22.54 -0.54 26.21
CA GLU A 313 -22.34 -0.30 24.78
C GLU A 313 -20.89 0.02 24.46
N TYR A 314 -20.26 0.83 25.31
CA TYR A 314 -18.84 1.19 25.24
C TYR A 314 -17.93 -0.05 25.22
N HIS A 315 -18.03 -0.93 26.23
CA HIS A 315 -17.20 -2.14 26.29
C HIS A 315 -17.49 -3.08 25.11
N LYS A 316 -18.75 -3.18 24.69
CA LYS A 316 -19.12 -4.00 23.52
C LYS A 316 -18.47 -3.52 22.24
N ILE A 317 -18.35 -2.20 22.05
CA ILE A 317 -17.70 -1.60 20.88
C ILE A 317 -16.20 -1.93 20.88
N ILE A 318 -15.52 -1.74 22.02
CA ILE A 318 -14.09 -2.01 22.15
C ILE A 318 -13.78 -3.50 21.98
N THR A 319 -14.55 -4.37 22.67
CA THR A 319 -14.43 -5.83 22.50
C THR A 319 -14.64 -6.25 21.04
N SER A 320 -15.55 -5.59 20.32
CA SER A 320 -15.75 -5.85 18.90
C SER A 320 -14.54 -5.45 18.05
N ALA A 321 -13.89 -4.32 18.34
CA ALA A 321 -12.69 -3.87 17.64
C ALA A 321 -11.51 -4.84 17.88
N TYR A 322 -11.34 -5.31 19.11
CA TYR A 322 -10.29 -6.26 19.53
C TYR A 322 -10.60 -7.73 19.21
N SER A 323 -11.73 -8.02 18.56
CA SER A 323 -12.13 -9.39 18.22
C SER A 323 -11.24 -10.10 17.19
N GLY A 324 -10.24 -9.41 16.63
CA GLY A 324 -9.34 -9.92 15.59
C GLY A 324 -9.97 -10.00 14.20
N LYS A 325 -11.24 -9.60 14.04
CA LYS A 325 -11.94 -9.57 12.74
C LYS A 325 -11.54 -8.39 11.86
N TYR A 326 -11.01 -7.34 12.47
CA TYR A 326 -10.65 -6.09 11.82
C TYR A 326 -9.16 -5.87 11.99
N GLU A 327 -8.48 -5.38 10.96
CA GLU A 327 -7.03 -5.18 10.98
C GLU A 327 -6.65 -3.77 11.46
N ALA A 328 -7.36 -2.75 10.98
CA ALA A 328 -7.07 -1.33 11.25
C ALA A 328 -8.27 -0.43 10.90
N ALA A 329 -8.21 0.84 11.32
CA ALA A 329 -9.16 1.86 10.89
C ALA A 329 -8.96 2.17 9.39
N SER A 330 -10.04 2.08 8.60
CA SER A 330 -9.93 2.35 7.15
C SER A 330 -9.86 3.85 6.87
N ARG A 331 -8.97 4.25 5.96
CA ARG A 331 -8.73 5.66 5.62
C ARG A 331 -9.97 6.37 5.06
N ASP A 332 -10.76 5.69 4.25
CA ASP A 332 -11.99 6.26 3.67
C ASP A 332 -13.04 6.55 4.75
N TYR A 333 -13.18 5.63 5.71
CA TYR A 333 -14.09 5.80 6.84
C TYR A 333 -13.63 6.91 7.78
N VAL A 334 -12.34 6.95 8.11
CA VAL A 334 -11.73 8.06 8.87
C VAL A 334 -11.97 9.40 8.18
N MET A 335 -11.75 9.48 6.86
CA MET A 335 -11.98 10.70 6.10
C MET A 335 -13.45 11.13 6.16
N THR A 336 -14.38 10.18 6.07
CA THR A 336 -15.82 10.44 6.19
C THR A 336 -16.18 10.98 7.57
N LEU A 337 -15.63 10.39 8.63
CA LEU A 337 -15.82 10.86 10.01
C LEU A 337 -15.26 12.26 10.24
N CYS A 338 -14.03 12.52 9.79
CA CYS A 338 -13.41 13.84 9.94
C CYS A 338 -14.16 14.91 9.15
N LYS A 339 -14.67 14.60 7.95
CA LYS A 339 -15.49 15.54 7.18
C LYS A 339 -16.84 15.83 7.85
N ALA A 340 -17.43 14.83 8.50
CA ALA A 340 -18.71 14.98 9.18
C ALA A 340 -18.61 15.81 10.47
N TRP A 341 -17.55 15.62 11.27
CA TRP A 341 -17.47 16.18 12.63
C TRP A 341 -16.42 17.25 12.84
N VAL A 342 -15.34 17.26 12.06
CA VAL A 342 -14.24 18.22 12.23
C VAL A 342 -14.38 19.36 11.23
N ASN A 343 -14.25 19.06 9.93
CA ASN A 343 -14.39 20.05 8.85
C ASN A 343 -14.61 19.36 7.49
N GLN A 344 -15.64 19.77 6.76
CA GLN A 344 -16.01 19.21 5.45
C GLN A 344 -14.91 19.38 4.38
N GLU A 345 -14.07 20.41 4.47
CA GLU A 345 -13.04 20.72 3.47
C GLU A 345 -11.71 19.97 3.69
N LEU A 346 -11.62 19.07 4.68
CA LEU A 346 -10.40 18.33 4.99
C LEU A 346 -9.94 17.44 3.83
N LYS A 347 -8.65 17.52 3.52
CA LYS A 347 -8.00 16.70 2.50
C LYS A 347 -7.23 15.55 3.15
N ALA A 348 -6.99 14.49 2.36
CA ALA A 348 -6.22 13.34 2.81
C ALA A 348 -4.78 13.70 3.25
N SER A 349 -4.21 14.80 2.74
CA SER A 349 -2.89 15.31 3.16
C SER A 349 -2.86 15.82 4.59
N ASP A 350 -3.99 16.30 5.08
CA ASP A 350 -4.10 16.96 6.38
C ASP A 350 -4.35 15.93 7.48
N LEU A 351 -5.01 14.83 7.10
CA LEU A 351 -5.40 13.74 8.00
C LEU A 351 -4.31 12.68 8.17
N PHE A 352 -3.51 12.42 7.13
CA PHE A 352 -2.64 11.25 7.08
C PHE A 352 -1.20 11.59 6.72
N VAL A 353 -0.25 10.99 7.46
CA VAL A 353 1.18 11.18 7.18
C VAL A 353 1.57 10.45 5.90
N LYS A 354 2.22 11.15 4.98
CA LYS A 354 2.74 10.55 3.74
C LYS A 354 3.92 9.63 4.06
N GLN A 355 3.67 8.32 4.10
CA GLN A 355 4.75 7.34 4.20
C GLN A 355 5.56 7.33 2.90
N ARG A 356 6.82 7.75 2.99
CA ARG A 356 7.76 7.68 1.87
C ARG A 356 8.40 6.31 1.84
N TRP A 357 8.30 5.64 0.70
CA TRP A 357 9.00 4.38 0.47
C TRP A 357 10.52 4.61 0.50
N TYR A 358 11.20 4.06 1.50
CA TYR A 358 12.65 4.07 1.56
C TYR A 358 13.22 2.85 0.84
N LYS A 359 13.98 3.07 -0.23
CA LYS A 359 14.69 1.99 -0.93
C LYS A 359 15.99 1.70 -0.19
N PHE A 360 16.03 0.61 0.57
CA PHE A 360 17.26 0.16 1.20
C PHE A 360 18.36 -0.12 0.16
N LYS A 361 19.58 0.38 0.42
CA LYS A 361 20.76 0.10 -0.39
C LYS A 361 21.09 -1.39 -0.27
N LYS A 362 21.00 -2.14 -1.38
CA LYS A 362 21.39 -3.56 -1.42
C LYS A 362 22.83 -3.73 -0.90
N LYS A 363 23.11 -4.75 -0.10
CA LYS A 363 24.49 -5.09 0.30
C LYS A 363 25.33 -5.40 -0.94
N ARG A 364 26.64 -5.13 -0.89
CA ARG A 364 27.53 -5.30 -2.05
C ARG A 364 27.53 -6.75 -2.59
N THR A 365 27.44 -7.74 -1.70
CA THR A 365 27.35 -9.18 -2.01
C THR A 365 26.14 -9.56 -2.85
N ASP A 366 25.02 -8.87 -2.64
CA ASP A 366 23.74 -9.20 -3.27
C ASP A 366 23.56 -8.45 -4.60
N ARG A 367 24.54 -7.63 -4.99
CA ARG A 367 24.54 -6.88 -6.25
C ARG A 367 25.25 -7.71 -7.33
N LYS A 368 24.63 -7.80 -8.50
CA LYS A 368 25.26 -8.37 -9.71
C LYS A 368 26.50 -7.58 -10.16
N ASN A 369 26.49 -6.26 -9.98
CA ASN A 369 27.59 -5.36 -10.34
C ASN A 369 27.89 -4.41 -9.18
N SER A 370 29.17 -4.27 -8.81
CA SER A 370 29.62 -3.26 -7.85
C SER A 370 29.83 -1.89 -8.51
N HIS A 371 29.85 -0.82 -7.73
CA HIS A 371 30.01 0.55 -8.23
C HIS A 371 31.47 0.84 -8.62
N LEU A 372 31.66 1.81 -9.52
CA LEU A 372 32.99 2.18 -10.03
C LEU A 372 33.94 2.67 -8.92
N TYR A 373 33.45 3.46 -7.95
CA TYR A 373 34.28 3.97 -6.86
C TYR A 373 34.76 2.84 -5.94
N GLU A 374 33.92 1.82 -5.69
CA GLU A 374 34.28 0.63 -4.90
C GLU A 374 35.45 -0.10 -5.58
N TRP A 375 35.36 -0.29 -6.90
CA TRP A 375 36.46 -0.92 -7.66
C TRP A 375 37.73 -0.07 -7.73
N LYS A 376 37.64 1.25 -7.76
CA LYS A 376 38.82 2.14 -7.70
C LYS A 376 39.56 1.93 -6.37
N THR A 377 38.82 1.87 -5.26
CA THR A 377 39.41 1.62 -3.94
C THR A 377 40.10 0.27 -3.90
N ASP A 378 39.46 -0.78 -4.41
CA ASP A 378 40.03 -2.14 -4.42
C ASP A 378 41.33 -2.22 -5.27
N VAL A 379 41.36 -1.56 -6.44
CA VAL A 379 42.56 -1.53 -7.28
C VAL A 379 43.69 -0.74 -6.63
N MET A 380 43.40 0.39 -5.97
CA MET A 380 44.43 1.15 -5.26
C MET A 380 44.98 0.38 -4.05
N ALA A 381 44.11 -0.29 -3.29
CA ALA A 381 44.52 -1.15 -2.17
C ALA A 381 45.38 -2.33 -2.64
N TYR A 382 45.03 -2.94 -3.78
CA TYR A 382 45.85 -3.97 -4.41
C TYR A 382 47.24 -3.45 -4.75
N LEU A 383 47.35 -2.26 -5.36
CA LEU A 383 48.64 -1.67 -5.66
C LEU A 383 49.44 -1.41 -4.38
N GLU A 384 48.81 -0.87 -3.32
CA GLU A 384 49.44 -0.59 -2.01
C GLU A 384 50.11 -1.80 -1.37
N GLY A 385 49.64 -3.02 -1.64
CA GLY A 385 50.25 -4.25 -1.13
C GLY A 385 51.63 -4.59 -1.71
N PHE A 386 52.02 -4.05 -2.87
CA PHE A 386 53.28 -4.41 -3.56
C PHE A 386 54.44 -3.44 -3.31
N TYR A 387 54.26 -2.44 -2.45
CA TYR A 387 55.27 -1.38 -2.21
C TYR A 387 56.49 -1.84 -1.41
N GLN A 388 56.55 -3.13 -1.03
CA GLN A 388 57.65 -3.69 -0.25
C GLN A 388 58.83 -4.18 -1.12
N SER A 389 58.69 -4.23 -2.45
CA SER A 389 59.79 -4.59 -3.37
C SER A 389 60.57 -3.39 -3.89
N GLU A 390 61.84 -3.59 -4.25
CA GLU A 390 62.76 -2.56 -4.75
C GLU A 390 62.28 -1.83 -6.03
N ASP A 391 61.39 -2.45 -6.82
CA ASP A 391 60.81 -1.82 -8.01
C ASP A 391 59.43 -1.19 -7.69
N PRO A 392 59.23 0.13 -7.94
CA PRO A 392 57.92 0.79 -7.77
C PRO A 392 56.87 0.33 -8.80
N PHE A 393 57.25 -0.45 -9.80
CA PHE A 393 56.38 -0.95 -10.85
C PHE A 393 56.04 -2.43 -10.66
N ILE A 394 54.76 -2.74 -10.76
CA ILE A 394 54.26 -4.12 -10.81
C ILE A 394 54.12 -4.52 -12.27
N GLN A 395 54.75 -5.63 -12.65
CA GLN A 395 54.55 -6.26 -13.95
C GLN A 395 53.69 -7.51 -13.78
N THR A 396 52.46 -7.47 -14.27
CA THR A 396 51.47 -8.55 -14.14
C THR A 396 50.63 -8.64 -15.42
N THR A 397 49.60 -9.48 -15.45
CA THR A 397 48.61 -9.54 -16.53
C THR A 397 47.27 -8.97 -16.08
N LYS A 398 46.48 -8.43 -17.01
CA LYS A 398 45.09 -8.01 -16.69
C LYS A 398 44.25 -9.17 -16.16
N LYS A 399 44.57 -10.41 -16.57
CA LYS A 399 43.89 -11.63 -16.11
C LYS A 399 44.13 -11.86 -14.62
N GLU A 400 45.38 -11.79 -14.15
CA GLU A 400 45.73 -11.95 -12.73
C GLU A 400 45.04 -10.90 -11.84
N ILE A 401 45.00 -9.63 -12.27
CA ILE A 401 44.32 -8.56 -11.52
C ILE A 401 42.82 -8.86 -11.39
N ARG A 402 42.19 -9.35 -12.46
CA ARG A 402 40.77 -9.73 -12.46
C ARG A 402 40.50 -10.89 -11.52
N GLU A 403 41.34 -11.91 -11.52
CA GLU A 403 41.19 -13.09 -10.65
C GLU A 403 41.37 -12.70 -9.18
N LYS A 404 42.37 -11.86 -8.86
CA LYS A 404 42.63 -11.42 -7.48
C LYS A 404 41.55 -10.51 -6.92
N LEU A 405 41.01 -9.60 -7.73
CA LEU A 405 40.01 -8.63 -7.28
C LEU A 405 38.56 -9.05 -7.60
N ASN A 406 38.38 -10.18 -8.28
CA ASN A 406 37.10 -10.65 -8.81
C ASN A 406 36.37 -9.57 -9.64
N ILE A 407 37.12 -8.83 -10.46
CA ILE A 407 36.59 -7.72 -11.28
C ILE A 407 36.31 -8.19 -12.71
N PRO A 408 35.13 -7.89 -13.28
CA PRO A 408 34.86 -8.11 -14.70
C PRO A 408 35.78 -7.30 -15.63
N GLU A 409 36.14 -7.85 -16.78
CA GLU A 409 37.10 -7.25 -17.72
C GLU A 409 36.80 -5.79 -18.08
N ARG A 410 35.57 -5.55 -18.54
CA ARG A 410 35.12 -4.20 -18.94
C ARG A 410 35.12 -3.22 -17.77
N SER A 411 34.91 -3.71 -16.55
CA SER A 411 34.95 -2.87 -15.34
C SER A 411 36.38 -2.51 -15.00
N LEU A 412 37.32 -3.45 -15.07
CA LEU A 412 38.74 -3.18 -14.82
C LEU A 412 39.30 -2.14 -15.81
N ASP A 413 38.99 -2.26 -17.11
CA ASP A 413 39.43 -1.28 -18.11
C ASP A 413 38.88 0.12 -17.84
N LYS A 414 37.61 0.22 -17.43
CA LYS A 414 37.00 1.52 -17.03
C LYS A 414 37.67 2.09 -15.79
N VAL A 415 37.98 1.26 -14.81
CA VAL A 415 38.65 1.67 -13.56
C VAL A 415 40.06 2.17 -13.86
N LEU A 416 40.85 1.44 -14.63
CA LEU A 416 42.22 1.84 -14.98
C LEU A 416 42.25 3.14 -15.80
N LYS A 417 41.34 3.31 -16.76
CA LYS A 417 41.19 4.57 -17.50
C LYS A 417 40.85 5.72 -16.57
N ALA A 418 39.85 5.53 -15.70
CA ALA A 418 39.42 6.57 -14.76
C ALA A 418 40.52 6.94 -13.75
N LEU A 419 41.26 5.97 -13.21
CA LEU A 419 42.38 6.22 -12.29
C LEU A 419 43.56 6.93 -12.98
N LYS A 420 43.79 6.67 -14.28
CA LYS A 420 44.78 7.41 -15.08
C LYS A 420 44.34 8.85 -15.34
N THR A 421 43.06 9.07 -15.66
CA THR A 421 42.51 10.43 -15.83
C THR A 421 42.56 11.23 -14.52
N GLU A 422 42.30 10.57 -13.39
CA GLU A 422 42.44 11.16 -12.04
C GLU A 422 43.90 11.29 -11.57
N GLN A 423 44.89 10.96 -12.41
CA GLN A 423 46.32 11.04 -12.10
C GLN A 423 46.69 10.26 -10.82
N LYS A 424 46.09 9.08 -10.59
CA LYS A 424 46.40 8.24 -9.42
C LYS A 424 47.39 7.12 -9.74
N ILE A 425 47.45 6.70 -11.00
CA ILE A 425 48.28 5.59 -11.46
C ILE A 425 48.95 5.91 -12.80
N PHE A 426 50.10 5.28 -13.04
CA PHE A 426 50.69 5.09 -14.35
C PHE A 426 50.51 3.64 -14.79
N PHE A 427 50.16 3.44 -16.06
CA PHE A 427 50.15 2.10 -16.63
C PHE A 427 50.49 2.07 -18.11
N THR A 428 51.16 0.99 -18.53
CA THR A 428 51.43 0.66 -19.93
C THR A 428 51.00 -0.77 -20.22
N VAL A 429 50.49 -1.02 -21.43
CA VAL A 429 50.00 -2.34 -21.85
C VAL A 429 50.78 -2.78 -23.08
N LYS A 430 51.34 -3.99 -23.05
CA LYS A 430 51.96 -4.64 -24.21
C LYS A 430 51.03 -5.74 -24.72
N HIS A 431 50.63 -5.65 -25.99
CA HIS A 431 49.79 -6.64 -26.66
C HIS A 431 50.64 -7.79 -27.26
N GLY A 432 50.04 -8.98 -27.42
CA GLY A 432 50.69 -10.14 -28.06
C GLY A 432 51.14 -11.24 -27.10
N ARG A 433 51.84 -12.26 -27.63
CA ARG A 433 52.35 -13.42 -26.86
C ARG A 433 53.46 -12.93 -25.91
N GLY A 434 53.31 -13.19 -24.61
CA GLY A 434 54.17 -12.61 -23.56
C GLY A 434 53.83 -11.15 -23.21
N GLY A 435 52.67 -10.66 -23.65
CA GLY A 435 52.14 -9.33 -23.30
C GLY A 435 51.68 -9.25 -21.84
N GLY A 436 51.75 -8.04 -21.27
CA GLY A 436 51.43 -7.78 -19.87
C GLY A 436 51.09 -6.32 -19.63
N ILE A 437 50.76 -6.01 -18.38
CA ILE A 437 50.50 -4.66 -17.89
C ILE A 437 51.57 -4.29 -16.85
N ARG A 438 52.19 -3.12 -17.05
CA ARG A 438 53.06 -2.51 -16.04
C ARG A 438 52.28 -1.41 -15.35
N LEU A 439 52.14 -1.49 -14.04
CA LEU A 439 51.32 -0.60 -13.20
C LEU A 439 52.14 -0.05 -12.05
N ALA A 440 51.99 1.24 -11.77
CA ALA A 440 52.48 1.86 -10.55
C ALA A 440 51.51 2.94 -10.08
N SER A 441 51.37 3.10 -8.78
CA SER A 441 50.73 4.30 -8.24
C SER A 441 51.71 5.46 -8.27
N ILE A 442 51.19 6.69 -8.29
CA ILE A 442 52.06 7.88 -8.17
C ILE A 442 52.76 7.92 -6.80
N LYS A 443 52.07 7.47 -5.75
CA LYS A 443 52.63 7.37 -4.40
C LYS A 443 53.85 6.44 -4.35
N ALA A 444 53.81 5.30 -5.06
CA ALA A 444 54.92 4.34 -5.13
C ALA A 444 56.13 4.97 -5.81
N ILE A 445 55.90 5.64 -6.95
CA ILE A 445 56.95 6.30 -7.71
C ILE A 445 57.59 7.41 -6.86
N LEU A 446 56.80 8.26 -6.22
CA LEU A 446 57.33 9.34 -5.38
C LEU A 446 58.19 8.81 -4.24
N LEU A 447 57.73 7.76 -3.54
CA LEU A 447 58.49 7.13 -2.46
C LEU A 447 59.81 6.52 -2.97
N SER A 448 59.78 5.86 -4.13
CA SER A 448 61.00 5.31 -4.74
C SER A 448 62.02 6.39 -5.12
N LEU A 449 61.56 7.53 -5.64
CA LEU A 449 62.44 8.66 -5.98
C LEU A 449 63.10 9.26 -4.73
N ILE A 450 62.34 9.37 -3.63
CA ILE A 450 62.87 9.83 -2.34
C ILE A 450 63.95 8.85 -1.84
N LYS A 451 63.69 7.54 -1.92
CA LYS A 451 64.63 6.49 -1.52
C LYS A 451 65.93 6.57 -2.34
N VAL A 452 65.84 6.59 -3.67
CA VAL A 452 67.03 6.68 -4.57
C VAL A 452 67.82 7.96 -4.32
N LYS A 453 67.14 9.10 -4.10
CA LYS A 453 67.82 10.36 -3.76
C LYS A 453 68.59 10.24 -2.45
N LYS A 454 68.00 9.61 -1.44
CA LYS A 454 68.64 9.37 -0.13
C LYS A 454 69.85 8.47 -0.27
N GLU A 455 69.72 7.32 -0.95
CA GLU A 455 70.81 6.37 -1.18
C GLU A 455 71.97 6.99 -1.97
N ARG A 456 71.68 7.77 -3.02
CA ARG A 456 72.72 8.50 -3.77
C ARG A 456 73.40 9.56 -2.94
N GLN A 457 72.63 10.28 -2.12
CA GLN A 457 73.20 11.28 -1.22
C GLN A 457 74.12 10.61 -0.20
N GLU A 458 73.71 9.50 0.42
CA GLU A 458 74.51 8.72 1.36
C GLU A 458 75.78 8.16 0.70
N ALA A 459 75.67 7.58 -0.49
CA ALA A 459 76.82 7.06 -1.25
C ALA A 459 77.80 8.19 -1.63
N TYR A 460 77.29 9.36 -2.02
CA TYR A 460 78.13 10.51 -2.32
C TYR A 460 78.84 11.06 -1.07
N MET A 461 78.15 11.11 0.08
CA MET A 461 78.77 11.48 1.36
C MET A 461 79.84 10.47 1.78
N ALA A 462 79.58 9.18 1.62
CA ALA A 462 80.55 8.13 1.90
C ALA A 462 81.80 8.26 1.01
N ASN A 463 81.63 8.60 -0.28
CA ASN A 463 82.75 8.85 -1.18
C ASN A 463 83.57 10.09 -0.79
N ILE A 464 82.92 11.18 -0.35
CA ILE A 464 83.63 12.37 0.15
C ILE A 464 84.42 12.04 1.41
N ALA A 465 83.78 11.36 2.37
CA ALA A 465 84.42 10.95 3.61
C ALA A 465 85.66 10.07 3.33
N ALA A 466 85.52 9.08 2.43
CA ALA A 466 86.63 8.23 2.01
C ALA A 466 87.74 8.99 1.27
N PHE A 467 87.40 9.97 0.42
CA PHE A 467 88.38 10.75 -0.33
C PHE A 467 89.24 11.67 0.56
N PHE A 468 88.66 12.18 1.65
CA PHE A 468 89.35 13.05 2.62
C PHE A 468 89.85 12.32 3.87
N GLU A 469 89.77 10.99 3.93
CA GLU A 469 90.14 10.16 5.09
C GLU A 469 89.40 10.53 6.40
N GLU A 470 88.19 11.07 6.27
CA GLU A 470 87.37 11.53 7.39
C GLU A 470 86.25 10.54 7.72
N SER A 471 85.69 10.63 8.94
CA SER A 471 84.53 9.80 9.31
C SER A 471 83.24 10.29 8.64
N ILE A 472 82.39 9.35 8.19
CA ILE A 472 81.10 9.65 7.53
C ILE A 472 80.22 10.58 8.40
N GLU A 473 80.20 10.35 9.72
CA GLU A 473 79.43 11.15 10.66
C GLU A 473 79.92 12.60 10.76
N PHE A 474 81.24 12.81 10.69
CA PHE A 474 81.82 14.16 10.71
C PHE A 474 81.47 14.92 9.42
N THR A 475 81.67 14.30 8.25
CA THR A 475 81.33 14.89 6.94
C THR A 475 79.83 15.25 6.85
N GLN A 476 78.94 14.39 7.36
CA GLN A 476 77.51 14.66 7.41
C GLN A 476 77.18 15.87 8.29
N ARG A 477 77.72 15.96 9.51
CA ARG A 477 77.48 17.08 10.43
C ARG A 477 77.94 18.41 9.85
N VAL A 478 79.11 18.46 9.21
CA VAL A 478 79.64 19.69 8.61
C VAL A 478 78.74 20.18 7.48
N ILE A 479 78.32 19.29 6.58
CA ILE A 479 77.46 19.66 5.45
C ILE A 479 76.05 20.03 5.90
N GLU A 480 75.49 19.36 6.90
CA GLU A 480 74.19 19.72 7.49
C GLU A 480 74.23 21.12 8.11
N ARG A 481 75.29 21.46 8.84
CA ARG A 481 75.48 22.79 9.45
C ARG A 481 75.50 23.92 8.41
N VAL A 482 76.11 23.67 7.25
CA VAL A 482 76.14 24.60 6.12
C VAL A 482 74.77 24.70 5.44
N LYS A 483 74.07 23.57 5.27
CA LYS A 483 72.75 23.50 4.63
C LYS A 483 71.67 24.25 5.42
N ASP A 484 71.73 24.22 6.74
CA ASP A 484 70.84 24.99 7.60
C ASP A 484 71.11 26.50 7.53
N GLY A 485 72.38 26.90 7.36
CA GLY A 485 72.76 28.28 7.06
C GLY A 485 72.16 28.79 5.74
N PHE A 486 72.19 27.98 4.67
CA PHE A 486 71.61 28.34 3.37
C PHE A 486 70.07 28.42 3.36
N LYS A 487 69.37 27.59 4.15
CA LYS A 487 67.90 27.65 4.26
C LYS A 487 67.41 28.96 4.89
N GLN A 488 68.13 29.49 5.89
CA GLN A 488 67.81 30.78 6.49
C GLN A 488 67.96 31.93 5.48
N THR A 489 68.96 31.89 4.60
CA THR A 489 69.20 32.93 3.58
C THR A 489 68.16 32.89 2.45
N GLN A 490 67.73 31.71 2.01
CA GLN A 490 66.69 31.56 0.98
C GLN A 490 65.31 32.06 1.46
N GLN A 491 64.94 31.82 2.72
CA GLN A 491 63.71 32.34 3.30
C GLN A 491 63.70 33.88 3.35
N LEU A 492 64.83 34.51 3.67
CA LEU A 492 64.97 35.98 3.64
C LEU A 492 64.81 36.54 2.21
N SER A 493 65.42 35.90 1.20
CA SER A 493 65.33 36.35 -0.19
C SER A 493 63.94 36.20 -0.83
N LEU A 494 63.10 35.27 -0.37
CA LEU A 494 61.73 35.09 -0.88
C LEU A 494 60.78 36.17 -0.34
N PHE A 495 61.04 36.71 0.85
CA PHE A 495 60.29 37.82 1.43
C PHE A 495 60.66 39.17 0.82
N GLU A 496 61.85 39.31 0.23
CA GLU A 496 62.29 40.54 -0.44
C GLU A 496 61.76 40.70 -1.88
N LEU A 497 61.24 39.62 -2.49
CA LEU A 497 60.71 39.63 -3.86
C LEU A 497 59.19 39.92 -3.96
N ASP A 498 58.47 40.02 -2.84
CA ASP A 498 57.01 40.28 -2.79
C ASP A 498 56.69 41.68 -2.24
N ILE A 499 57.64 42.62 -2.34
CA ILE A 499 57.46 44.03 -2.05
C ILE A 499 58.01 44.84 -3.22
N GLY A 500 57.24 44.89 -4.31
CA GLY A 500 57.54 45.68 -5.51
C GLY A 500 56.36 45.68 -6.47
#